data_AF-A0A7C9D6R2-F1
#
_entry.id   AF-A0A7C9D6R2-F1
#
_cell.length_a   1.000
_cell.length_b   1.000
_cell.length_c   1.000
_cell.angle_alpha   90.00
_cell.angle_beta   90.00
_cell.angle_gamma   90.00
#
_symmetry.space_group_name_H-M   'P 1'
#
loop_
_entity.id
_entity.type
_entity.pdbx_description
1 polymer ?
#
loop_
_entity_poly.entity_id
_entity_poly.type
_entity_poly.pdbx_seq_one_letter_code
_entity_poly.pdbx_strand_id
1 'polypeptide(L)'
;DKFTQWGILQLLRWYPGKLPDLELMFDTADRPVGLSRSYRRPNSGPPPSFRYCSNHRSLGIVFPDWSYWGWAETNQRPWRASSREIQEGNKRIEWKDRVP
;
A
#
# COMPACT_ATOMS: atom_id res chain seq x y z
N ASP A 1 -10.81 -8.48 3.58
CA ASP A 1 -10.12 -8.71 4.87
C ASP A 1 -10.44 -7.52 5.81
N LYS A 2 -10.38 -7.69 7.14
CA LYS A 2 -10.69 -6.61 8.11
C LYS A 2 -9.67 -5.46 8.07
N PHE A 3 -8.41 -5.74 7.75
CA PHE A 3 -7.34 -4.72 7.70
C PHE A 3 -7.51 -3.77 6.51
N THR A 4 -7.91 -4.32 5.37
CA THR A 4 -8.36 -3.56 4.20
C THR A 4 -9.45 -2.56 4.54
N GLN A 5 -10.44 -2.98 5.32
CA GLN A 5 -11.50 -2.08 5.79
C GLN A 5 -10.94 -1.00 6.72
N TRP A 6 -10.06 -1.35 7.66
CA TRP A 6 -9.44 -0.38 8.57
C TRP A 6 -8.58 0.67 7.87
N GLY A 7 -7.82 0.29 6.85
CA GLY A 7 -7.02 1.22 6.06
C GLY A 7 -7.89 2.15 5.20
N ILE A 8 -8.95 1.62 4.57
CA ILE A 8 -9.95 2.46 3.88
C ILE A 8 -10.59 3.43 4.86
N LEU A 9 -10.96 2.98 6.06
CA LEU A 9 -11.49 3.84 7.11
C LEU A 9 -10.50 4.95 7.50
N GLN A 10 -9.19 4.67 7.55
CA GLN A 10 -8.21 5.72 7.79
C GLN A 10 -8.18 6.75 6.66
N LEU A 11 -8.28 6.33 5.39
CA LEU A 11 -8.35 7.24 4.25
C LEU A 11 -9.59 8.16 4.32
N LEU A 12 -10.76 7.60 4.66
CA LEU A 12 -11.98 8.39 4.87
C LEU A 12 -11.81 9.41 6.01
N ARG A 13 -11.14 9.02 7.11
CA ARG A 13 -10.88 9.92 8.25
C ARG A 13 -9.91 11.05 7.91
N TRP A 14 -8.96 10.83 7.01
CA TRP A 14 -7.98 11.84 6.61
C TRP A 14 -8.56 12.86 5.60
N TYR A 15 -9.58 12.47 4.84
CA TYR A 15 -10.18 13.30 3.79
C TYR A 15 -11.71 13.48 3.97
N PRO A 16 -12.17 13.97 5.13
CA PRO A 16 -13.60 14.14 5.39
C PRO A 16 -14.22 15.15 4.42
N GLY A 17 -15.33 14.77 3.78
CA GLY A 17 -16.08 15.61 2.83
C GLY A 17 -15.36 15.90 1.50
N LYS A 18 -14.22 15.25 1.23
CA LYS A 18 -13.43 15.47 0.01
C LYS A 18 -13.47 14.30 -0.98
N LEU A 19 -14.13 13.21 -0.61
CA LEU A 19 -14.24 12.03 -1.46
C LEU A 19 -15.61 12.04 -2.16
N PRO A 20 -15.65 11.89 -3.49
CA PRO A 20 -16.90 11.67 -4.20
C PRO A 20 -17.43 10.26 -3.91
N ASP A 21 -18.63 9.97 -4.40
CA ASP A 21 -19.16 8.61 -4.41
C ASP A 21 -18.29 7.72 -5.29
N LEU A 22 -17.82 6.59 -4.73
CA LEU A 22 -16.85 5.70 -5.36
C LEU A 22 -17.14 4.24 -5.02
N GLU A 23 -16.96 3.36 -5.99
CA GLU A 23 -16.83 1.92 -5.78
C GLU A 23 -15.39 1.50 -6.12
N LEU A 24 -14.73 0.79 -5.21
CA LEU A 24 -13.32 0.42 -5.35
C LEU A 24 -13.16 -1.09 -5.17
N MET A 25 -12.41 -1.72 -6.08
CA MET A 25 -12.02 -3.12 -5.95
C MET A 25 -10.58 -3.20 -5.46
N PHE A 26 -10.36 -3.89 -4.35
CA PHE A 26 -9.02 -4.14 -3.81
C PHE A 26 -8.65 -5.61 -3.96
N ASP A 27 -7.48 -5.87 -4.54
CA ASP A 27 -6.83 -7.18 -4.46
C ASP A 27 -5.74 -7.10 -3.39
N THR A 28 -5.94 -7.87 -2.33
CA THR A 28 -5.15 -7.82 -1.10
C THR A 28 -4.11 -8.92 -1.04
N ALA A 29 -3.89 -9.64 -2.15
CA ALA A 29 -2.88 -10.68 -2.23
C ALA A 29 -1.48 -10.09 -2.51
N ASP A 30 -0.46 -10.79 -2.02
CA ASP A 30 0.92 -10.30 -2.09
C ASP A 30 1.54 -10.36 -3.49
N ARG A 31 1.06 -11.29 -4.31
CA ARG A 31 1.62 -11.52 -5.63
C ARG A 31 0.98 -10.60 -6.67
N PRO A 32 1.78 -9.92 -7.51
CA PRO A 32 1.22 -9.19 -8.65
C PRO A 32 0.44 -10.14 -9.56
N VAL A 33 -0.84 -9.83 -9.82
CA VAL A 33 -1.65 -10.50 -10.84
C VAL A 33 -2.18 -9.50 -11.87
N GLY A 34 -2.95 -9.97 -12.84
CA GLY A 34 -3.44 -9.13 -13.94
C GLY A 34 -2.32 -8.76 -14.92
N LEU A 35 -1.56 -9.76 -15.36
CA LEU A 35 -0.45 -9.55 -16.29
C LEU A 35 -0.96 -9.02 -17.63
N SER A 36 -0.32 -7.97 -18.16
CA SER A 36 -0.67 -7.33 -19.43
C SER A 36 -0.71 -8.31 -20.61
N ARG A 37 0.18 -9.31 -20.60
CA ARG A 37 0.21 -10.39 -21.60
C ARG A 37 -1.09 -11.20 -21.68
N SER A 38 -1.89 -11.21 -20.63
CA SER A 38 -3.17 -11.92 -20.58
C SER A 38 -4.31 -11.13 -21.27
N TYR A 39 -4.09 -9.84 -21.57
CA TYR A 39 -5.12 -8.92 -22.02
C TYR A 39 -4.73 -8.23 -23.35
N ARG A 40 -4.42 -9.05 -24.36
CA ARG A 40 -3.97 -8.58 -25.68
C ARG A 40 -5.10 -8.33 -26.69
N ARG A 41 -6.33 -8.73 -26.37
CA ARG A 41 -7.48 -8.53 -27.26
C ARG A 41 -8.05 -7.12 -27.08
N PRO A 42 -8.69 -6.53 -28.10
CA PRO A 42 -9.42 -5.29 -27.95
C PRO A 42 -10.41 -5.39 -26.77
N ASN A 43 -10.45 -4.35 -25.93
CA ASN A 43 -11.32 -4.26 -24.74
C ASN A 43 -11.19 -5.42 -23.74
N SER A 44 -10.07 -6.13 -23.70
CA SER A 44 -9.87 -7.25 -22.78
C SER A 44 -9.24 -6.89 -21.43
N GLY A 45 -9.00 -5.61 -21.13
CA GLY A 45 -8.34 -5.19 -19.89
C GLY A 45 -9.02 -5.74 -18.62
N PRO A 46 -8.25 -5.97 -17.55
CA PRO A 46 -8.84 -6.37 -16.27
C PRO A 46 -9.71 -5.24 -15.71
N PRO A 47 -10.67 -5.55 -14.82
CA PRO A 47 -11.30 -4.54 -13.99
C PRO A 47 -10.24 -3.73 -13.23
N PRO A 48 -10.45 -2.41 -13.04
CA PRO A 48 -9.53 -1.60 -12.24
C PRO A 48 -9.51 -2.14 -10.81
N SER A 49 -8.33 -2.59 -10.37
CA SER A 49 -8.12 -3.11 -9.02
C SER A 49 -6.93 -2.43 -8.36
N PHE A 50 -7.14 -1.98 -7.14
CA PHE A 50 -6.12 -1.38 -6.29
C PHE A 50 -5.32 -2.48 -5.59
N ARG A 51 -4.00 -2.30 -5.55
CA ARG A 51 -3.04 -3.29 -5.05
C ARG A 51 -1.84 -2.60 -4.43
N TYR A 52 -1.24 -3.25 -3.45
CA TYR A 52 -0.01 -2.73 -2.88
C TYR A 52 1.25 -3.23 -3.59
N CYS A 53 1.25 -4.50 -4.03
CA CYS A 53 2.33 -5.10 -4.79
C CYS A 53 2.02 -5.12 -6.29
N SER A 54 2.94 -4.58 -7.11
CA SER A 54 2.84 -4.56 -8.57
C SER A 54 4.23 -4.60 -9.20
N ASN A 55 4.30 -4.88 -10.50
CA ASN A 55 5.51 -4.78 -11.32
C ASN A 55 5.17 -4.20 -12.70
N HIS A 56 6.20 -3.96 -13.52
CA HIS A 56 6.05 -3.39 -14.87
C HIS A 56 5.18 -4.20 -15.84
N ARG A 57 4.79 -5.43 -15.47
CA ARG A 57 3.97 -6.32 -16.30
C ARG A 57 2.55 -6.48 -15.77
N SER A 58 2.24 -6.05 -14.55
CA SER A 58 0.89 -6.10 -13.99
C SER A 58 0.14 -4.79 -14.24
N LEU A 59 -1.17 -4.90 -14.40
CA LEU A 59 -2.07 -3.79 -14.72
C LEU A 59 -2.84 -3.25 -13.50
N GLY A 60 -2.51 -3.69 -12.29
CA GLY A 60 -3.13 -3.19 -11.06
C GLY A 60 -2.70 -1.76 -10.74
N ILE A 61 -3.62 -0.99 -10.17
CA ILE A 61 -3.39 0.38 -9.71
C ILE A 61 -2.69 0.31 -8.35
N VAL A 62 -1.50 0.91 -8.23
CA VAL A 62 -0.73 0.85 -6.99
C VAL A 62 -1.37 1.74 -5.93
N PHE A 63 -1.52 1.21 -4.72
CA PHE A 63 -2.06 1.88 -3.54
C PHE A 63 -1.17 1.58 -2.32
N PRO A 64 -0.97 2.53 -1.39
CA PRO A 64 -0.23 2.25 -0.16
C PRO A 64 -0.80 1.04 0.56
N ASP A 65 0.07 0.14 1.02
CA ASP A 65 -0.39 -1.03 1.75
C ASP A 65 -0.98 -0.62 3.13
N TRP A 66 -1.77 -1.51 3.71
CA TRP A 66 -2.48 -1.24 4.96
C TRP A 66 -1.52 -0.97 6.14
N SER A 67 -0.31 -1.55 6.12
CA SER A 67 0.70 -1.33 7.16
C SER A 67 1.20 0.12 7.21
N TYR A 68 0.96 0.92 6.17
CA TYR A 68 1.23 2.37 6.21
C TYR A 68 0.54 3.05 7.41
N TRP A 69 -0.69 2.62 7.72
CA TRP A 69 -1.46 3.13 8.86
C TRP A 69 -1.28 2.32 10.14
N GLY A 70 -0.44 1.27 10.10
CA GLY A 70 -0.15 0.37 11.21
C GLY A 70 -0.94 -0.93 11.15
N TRP A 71 -0.37 -1.96 11.77
CA TRP A 71 -0.93 -3.31 11.84
C TRP A 71 -0.56 -3.93 13.19
N ALA A 72 -1.51 -3.91 14.13
CA ALA A 72 -1.25 -4.28 15.53
C ALA A 72 -0.92 -5.78 15.68
N GLU A 73 -1.58 -6.64 14.90
CA GLU A 73 -1.41 -8.09 14.92
C GLU A 73 -0.01 -8.54 14.48
N THR A 74 0.66 -7.78 13.61
CA THR A 74 2.04 -8.02 13.19
C THR A 74 3.04 -7.14 13.95
N ASN A 75 2.58 -6.42 14.97
CA ASN A 75 3.37 -5.45 15.75
C ASN A 75 4.02 -4.36 14.87
N GLN A 76 3.38 -3.99 13.77
CA GLN A 76 3.83 -2.90 12.91
C GLN A 76 3.18 -1.58 13.34
N ARG A 77 4.01 -0.61 13.73
CA ARG A 77 3.55 0.75 14.04
C ARG A 77 3.22 1.52 12.75
N PRO A 78 2.30 2.50 12.81
CA PRO A 78 2.01 3.37 11.68
C PRO A 78 3.28 4.04 11.15
N TRP A 79 3.41 4.16 9.83
CA TRP A 79 4.61 4.67 9.17
C TRP A 79 5.03 6.05 9.70
N ARG A 80 4.08 6.92 10.02
CA ARG A 80 4.35 8.27 10.57
C ARG A 80 5.16 8.23 11.88
N ALA A 81 4.87 7.28 12.77
CA ALA A 81 5.61 7.11 14.01
C ALA A 81 6.96 6.45 13.75
N SER A 82 6.95 5.33 13.01
CA SER A 82 8.15 4.58 12.65
C SER A 82 9.20 5.44 11.93
N SER A 83 8.78 6.28 10.99
CA SER A 83 9.69 7.16 10.24
C SER A 83 10.42 8.16 11.14
N ARG A 84 9.75 8.72 12.16
CA ARG A 84 10.37 9.62 13.14
C ARG A 84 11.40 8.89 14.00
N GLU A 85 11.06 7.69 14.47
CA GLU A 85 11.97 6.86 15.27
C GLU A 85 13.19 6.43 14.47
N ILE A 86 13.02 6.06 13.19
CA ILE A 86 14.12 5.74 12.27
C ILE A 86 15.03 6.95 12.05
N GLN A 87 14.46 8.14 11.83
CA GLN A 87 15.24 9.37 11.67
C GLN A 87 16.06 9.70 12.92
N GLU A 88 15.48 9.53 14.11
CA GLU A 88 16.20 9.75 15.37
C GLU A 88 17.27 8.69 15.61
N GLY A 89 16.96 7.42 15.35
CA GLY A 89 17.91 6.32 15.41
C GLY A 89 19.09 6.51 14.46
N ASN A 90 18.86 7.05 13.26
CA ASN A 90 19.89 7.31 12.26
C ASN A 90 20.93 8.35 12.72
N LYS A 91 20.61 9.23 13.66
CA LYS A 91 21.56 10.21 14.22
C LYS A 91 22.57 9.60 15.20
N ARG A 92 22.32 8.37 15.69
CA ARG A 92 23.13 7.74 16.73
C ARG A 92 24.49 7.24 16.22
N ILE A 93 24.56 6.86 14.94
CA ILE A 93 25.76 6.27 14.34
C ILE A 93 25.92 6.84 12.93
N GLU A 94 27.07 7.48 12.68
CA GLU A 94 27.44 7.95 11.35
C GLU A 94 27.56 6.79 10.36
N TRP A 95 27.30 7.04 9.08
CA TRP A 95 27.30 6.00 8.05
C TRP A 95 28.57 5.14 8.03
N LYS A 96 29.74 5.77 8.19
CA LYS A 96 31.06 5.11 8.14
C LYS A 96 31.30 4.13 9.29
N ASP A 97 30.58 4.30 10.40
CA ASP A 97 30.75 3.53 11.62
C ASP A 97 29.69 2.41 11.75
N ARG A 98 28.83 2.23 10.73
CA ARG A 98 27.81 1.17 10.71
C ARG A 98 28.43 -0.18 10.35
N VAL A 99 27.97 -1.24 11.02
CA VAL A 99 28.35 -2.63 10.71
C VAL A 99 27.64 -3.09 9.43
N PRO A 100 28.36 -3.65 8.45
CA PRO A 100 27.78 -4.23 7.23
C PRO A 100 26.83 -5.40 7.47
#